data_AF-A0A2H0UKD5-F1
#
_entry.id   AF-A0A2H0UKD5-F1
#
_cell.length_a   1.000
_cell.length_b   1.000
_cell.length_c   1.000
_cell.angle_alpha   90.00
_cell.angle_beta   90.00
_cell.angle_gamma   90.00
#
_symmetry.space_group_name_H-M   'P 1'
#
loop_
_entity.id
_entity.type
_entity.pdbx_description
1 polymer ?
#
loop_
_entity_poly.entity_id
_entity_poly.type
_entity_poly.pdbx_seq_one_letter_code
_entity_poly.pdbx_strand_id
1 'polypeptide(L)'
;MISTTHTQSPWPFENLPPELADWLKSEAVERIVEELNTKFNLLDLGRERAIGYTCTWLVLGYIKPTEFIQTLVQEFGIEQKIAIALVKQIKERVFHPVKMGMKNRLHIDIDLLETPPVNPKPKLETPQPAASPQNTVNLKAQGL
;
A
#
# COMPACT_ATOMS: atom_id res chain seq x y z
N MET A 1 -13.84 22.85 -3.10
CA MET A 1 -12.91 22.84 -1.96
C MET A 1 -12.78 21.40 -1.50
N ILE A 2 -11.68 20.73 -1.87
CA ILE A 2 -11.42 19.34 -1.47
C ILE A 2 -10.61 19.41 -0.18
N SER A 3 -11.25 19.05 0.93
CA SER A 3 -10.60 18.90 2.22
C SER A 3 -9.63 17.74 2.13
N THR A 4 -8.34 18.03 1.99
CA THR A 4 -7.28 17.07 2.24
C THR A 4 -7.29 16.77 3.74
N THR A 5 -7.85 15.63 4.13
CA THR A 5 -7.61 15.05 5.45
C THR A 5 -6.12 14.75 5.55
N HIS A 6 -5.39 15.69 6.13
CA HIS A 6 -4.03 15.52 6.58
C HIS A 6 -4.10 14.52 7.73
N THR A 7 -4.00 13.23 7.42
CA THR A 7 -3.88 12.18 8.44
C THR A 7 -2.56 12.42 9.16
N GLN A 8 -2.62 13.13 10.29
CA GLN A 8 -1.48 13.22 11.20
C GLN A 8 -1.08 11.81 11.62
N SER A 9 0.23 11.54 11.62
CA SER A 9 0.84 10.39 12.30
C SER A 9 0.15 10.13 13.62
N PRO A 10 -0.36 8.91 13.89
CA PRO A 10 -0.82 8.60 15.23
C PRO A 10 0.36 8.60 16.22
N TRP A 11 1.60 8.43 15.73
CA TRP A 11 2.82 8.44 16.54
C TRP A 11 3.98 9.17 15.84
N PRO A 12 4.69 10.09 16.52
CA PRO A 12 6.01 10.53 16.07
C PRO A 12 7.01 9.37 16.20
N PHE A 13 8.01 9.31 15.31
CA PHE A 13 9.05 8.26 15.33
C PHE A 13 9.80 8.19 16.68
N GLU A 14 9.86 9.31 17.38
CA GLU A 14 10.44 9.45 18.72
C GLU A 14 9.71 8.63 19.80
N ASN A 15 8.46 8.23 19.55
CA ASN A 15 7.67 7.40 20.47
C ASN A 15 7.81 5.90 20.19
N LEU A 16 8.62 5.49 19.21
CA LEU A 16 8.92 4.08 19.02
C LEU A 16 9.72 3.55 20.23
N PRO A 17 9.49 2.28 20.64
CA PRO A 17 10.35 1.61 21.60
C PRO A 17 11.84 1.78 21.21
N PRO A 18 12.75 2.15 22.14
CA PRO A 18 14.13 2.49 21.80
C PRO A 18 14.83 1.41 20.96
N GLU A 19 14.67 0.14 21.33
CA GLU A 19 15.25 -0.99 20.60
C GLU A 19 14.77 -1.07 19.13
N LEU A 20 13.50 -0.73 18.86
CA LEU A 20 12.96 -0.67 17.51
C LEU A 20 13.48 0.54 16.75
N ALA A 21 13.51 1.70 17.40
CA ALA A 21 14.02 2.93 16.80
C ALA A 21 15.50 2.80 16.42
N ASP A 22 16.31 2.26 17.33
CA ASP A 22 17.75 2.05 17.14
C ASP A 22 18.03 1.04 16.04
N TRP A 23 17.29 -0.08 16.01
CA TRP A 23 17.39 -1.05 14.93
C TRP A 23 17.06 -0.43 13.57
N LEU A 24 15.92 0.27 13.46
CA LEU A 24 15.46 0.87 12.21
C LEU A 24 16.38 2.00 11.71
N LYS A 25 17.11 2.66 12.61
CA LYS A 25 18.12 3.69 12.31
C LYS A 25 19.52 3.12 12.12
N SER A 26 19.72 1.82 12.29
CA SER A 26 21.05 1.21 12.24
C SER A 26 21.61 1.19 10.82
N GLU A 27 22.94 1.26 10.70
CA GLU A 27 23.65 1.06 9.44
C GLU A 27 23.33 -0.31 8.80
N ALA A 28 22.97 -1.31 9.60
CA ALA A 28 22.58 -2.62 9.09
C ALA A 28 21.28 -2.52 8.26
N VAL A 29 20.28 -1.79 8.74
CA VAL A 29 19.03 -1.56 8.00
C VAL A 29 19.29 -0.70 6.76
N GLU A 30 20.13 0.33 6.86
CA GLU A 30 20.53 1.16 5.71
C GLU A 30 21.15 0.31 4.60
N ARG A 31 22.12 -0.56 4.92
CA ARG A 31 22.74 -1.48 3.95
C ARG A 31 21.74 -2.48 3.37
N ILE A 32 20.82 -3.01 4.18
CA ILE A 32 19.75 -3.89 3.68
C ILE A 32 18.89 -3.16 2.65
N VAL A 33 18.50 -1.91 2.93
CA VAL A 33 17.70 -1.10 2.02
C VAL A 33 18.46 -0.82 0.72
N GLU A 34 19.73 -0.45 0.80
CA GLU A 34 20.59 -0.23 -0.36
C GLU A 34 20.69 -1.49 -1.24
N GLU A 35 21.01 -2.64 -0.65
CA GLU A 35 21.10 -3.91 -1.36
C GLU A 35 19.78 -4.31 -2.03
N LEU A 36 18.64 -4.09 -1.36
CA LEU A 36 17.33 -4.38 -1.94
C LEU A 36 16.99 -3.43 -3.07
N ASN A 37 17.31 -2.14 -2.93
CA ASN A 37 17.14 -1.15 -3.99
C ASN A 37 17.94 -1.53 -5.23
N THR A 38 19.19 -1.97 -5.08
CA THR A 38 20.00 -2.48 -6.19
C THR A 38 19.43 -3.77 -6.78
N LYS A 39 19.10 -4.76 -5.94
CA LYS A 39 18.62 -6.09 -6.36
C LYS A 39 17.32 -6.02 -7.18
N PHE A 40 16.41 -5.12 -6.81
CA PHE A 40 15.11 -4.96 -7.48
C PHE A 40 15.07 -3.79 -8.47
N ASN A 41 16.23 -3.23 -8.80
CA ASN A 41 16.40 -2.11 -9.71
C ASN A 41 15.54 -0.87 -9.39
N LEU A 42 15.37 -0.57 -8.10
CA LEU A 42 14.53 0.55 -7.66
C LEU A 42 15.21 1.91 -7.88
N LEU A 43 16.55 1.95 -7.91
CA LEU A 43 17.33 3.17 -8.17
C LEU A 43 17.09 3.69 -9.59
N ASP A 44 17.25 2.83 -10.60
CA ASP A 44 17.06 3.20 -12.01
C ASP A 44 15.61 3.61 -12.32
N LEU A 45 14.65 3.10 -11.54
CA LEU A 45 13.23 3.41 -11.67
C LEU A 45 12.82 4.67 -10.88
N GLY A 46 13.73 5.32 -10.14
CA GLY A 46 13.43 6.48 -9.29
C GLY A 46 12.52 6.16 -8.10
N ARG A 47 12.63 4.94 -7.56
CA ARG A 47 11.80 4.37 -6.48
C ARG A 47 12.62 3.97 -5.26
N GLU A 48 13.83 4.49 -5.12
CA GLU A 48 14.80 4.14 -4.07
C GLU A 48 14.27 4.40 -2.65
N ARG A 49 13.28 5.30 -2.52
CA ARG A 49 12.68 5.65 -1.23
C ARG A 49 11.52 4.74 -0.82
N ALA A 50 11.04 3.87 -1.71
CA ALA A 50 9.83 3.07 -1.49
C ALA A 50 9.94 2.18 -0.25
N ILE A 51 11.08 1.52 -0.06
CA ILE A 51 11.32 0.63 1.08
C ILE A 51 11.30 1.43 2.39
N GLY A 52 12.11 2.49 2.47
CA GLY A 52 12.23 3.30 3.68
C GLY A 52 10.91 3.94 4.11
N TYR A 53 10.17 4.55 3.17
CA TYR A 53 8.86 5.14 3.46
C TYR A 53 7.85 4.10 3.90
N THR A 54 7.71 2.98 3.16
CA THR A 54 6.69 1.98 3.48
C THR A 54 6.97 1.31 4.83
N CYS A 55 8.24 1.02 5.14
CA CYS A 55 8.63 0.53 6.46
C CYS A 55 8.30 1.54 7.57
N THR A 56 8.60 2.82 7.34
CA THR A 56 8.30 3.91 8.28
C THR A 56 6.79 4.05 8.49
N TRP A 57 6.00 4.02 7.42
CA TRP A 57 4.54 4.10 7.48
C TRP A 57 3.93 2.94 8.26
N LEU A 58 4.47 1.73 8.10
CA LEU A 58 4.04 0.57 8.86
C LEU A 58 4.30 0.74 10.36
N VAL A 59 5.55 1.08 10.75
CA VAL A 59 5.92 1.17 12.18
C VAL A 59 5.24 2.33 12.89
N LEU A 60 4.91 3.40 12.17
CA LEU A 60 4.15 4.53 12.70
C LEU A 60 2.64 4.31 12.64
N GLY A 61 2.16 3.19 12.10
CA GLY A 61 0.74 2.83 12.07
C GLY A 61 -0.09 3.58 11.03
N TYR A 62 0.53 4.18 10.01
CA TYR A 62 -0.18 4.80 8.89
C TYR A 62 -0.79 3.77 7.93
N ILE A 63 -0.17 2.60 7.82
CA ILE A 63 -0.64 1.49 7.02
C ILE A 63 -0.68 0.23 7.87
N LYS A 64 -1.63 -0.67 7.56
CA LYS A 64 -1.69 -2.00 8.16
C LYS A 64 -0.72 -2.96 7.45
N PRO A 65 -0.29 -4.05 8.11
CA PRO A 65 0.51 -5.09 7.47
C PRO A 65 -0.08 -5.59 6.14
N THR A 66 -1.40 -5.80 6.10
CA THR A 66 -2.11 -6.29 4.91
C THR A 66 -2.15 -5.29 3.75
N GLU A 67 -1.85 -4.02 4.01
CA GLU A 67 -1.85 -2.94 3.02
C GLU A 67 -0.44 -2.74 2.42
N PHE A 68 0.60 -3.33 3.01
CA PHE A 68 2.00 -3.06 2.67
C PHE A 68 2.32 -3.29 1.19
N ILE A 69 1.89 -4.42 0.63
CA ILE A 69 2.07 -4.73 -0.80
C ILE A 69 1.31 -3.72 -1.66
N GLN A 70 0.07 -3.38 -1.29
CA GLN A 70 -0.75 -2.43 -2.04
C GLN A 70 -0.10 -1.04 -2.06
N THR A 71 0.45 -0.59 -0.93
CA THR A 71 1.16 0.68 -0.82
C THR A 71 2.36 0.73 -1.77
N LEU A 72 3.19 -0.32 -1.84
CA LEU A 72 4.30 -0.40 -2.79
C LEU A 72 3.84 -0.28 -4.25
N VAL A 73 2.71 -0.90 -4.57
CA VAL A 73 2.16 -0.90 -5.93
C VAL A 73 1.53 0.44 -6.29
N GLN A 74 0.69 0.99 -5.42
CA GLN A 74 -0.13 2.18 -5.71
C GLN A 74 0.65 3.49 -5.52
N GLU A 75 1.42 3.61 -4.44
CA GLU A 75 2.12 4.87 -4.12
C GLU A 75 3.47 4.97 -4.84
N PHE A 76 4.15 3.85 -5.05
CA PHE A 76 5.49 3.82 -5.66
C PHE A 76 5.51 3.21 -7.06
N GLY A 77 4.37 2.75 -7.58
CA GLY A 77 4.25 2.19 -8.92
C GLY A 77 5.03 0.88 -9.13
N ILE A 78 5.44 0.19 -8.05
CA ILE A 78 6.20 -1.05 -8.13
C ILE A 78 5.31 -2.15 -8.69
N GLU A 79 5.80 -2.91 -9.66
CA GLU A 79 5.04 -4.02 -10.22
C GLU A 79 4.66 -5.04 -9.14
N GLN A 80 3.42 -5.52 -9.16
CA GLN A 80 2.87 -6.44 -8.16
C GLN A 80 3.78 -7.65 -7.86
N LYS A 81 4.39 -8.23 -8.91
CA LYS A 81 5.30 -9.37 -8.79
C LYS A 81 6.60 -8.99 -8.05
N ILE A 82 7.14 -7.82 -8.35
CA ILE A 82 8.33 -7.27 -7.67
C ILE A 82 7.97 -6.94 -6.22
N ALA A 83 6.83 -6.30 -5.97
CA ALA A 83 6.37 -5.96 -4.63
C ALA A 83 6.25 -7.19 -3.72
N ILE A 84 5.65 -8.29 -4.21
CA ILE A 84 5.54 -9.55 -3.44
C ILE A 84 6.93 -10.10 -3.06
N ALA A 85 7.86 -10.16 -4.02
CA ALA A 85 9.21 -10.66 -3.77
C ALA A 85 10.01 -9.74 -2.82
N LEU A 86 9.84 -8.42 -2.98
CA LEU A 86 10.46 -7.41 -2.15
C LEU A 86 9.97 -7.49 -0.70
N VAL A 87 8.66 -7.63 -0.49
CA VAL A 87 8.07 -7.73 0.86
C VAL A 87 8.60 -8.94 1.62
N LYS A 88 8.76 -10.08 0.95
CA LYS A 88 9.37 -11.25 1.60
C LYS A 88 10.76 -10.95 2.14
N GLN A 89 11.58 -10.25 1.34
CA GLN A 89 12.94 -9.89 1.75
C GLN A 89 12.96 -8.82 2.85
N ILE A 90 12.05 -7.84 2.81
CA ILE A 90 11.89 -6.85 3.88
C ILE A 90 11.47 -7.55 5.18
N LYS A 91 10.47 -8.44 5.12
CA LYS A 91 10.00 -9.22 6.28
C LYS A 91 11.16 -9.98 6.92
N GLU A 92 11.92 -10.72 6.12
CA GLU A 92 13.01 -11.58 6.59
C GLU A 92 14.21 -10.78 7.12
N ARG A 93 14.59 -9.68 6.45
CA ARG A 93 15.86 -8.98 6.75
C ARG A 93 15.69 -7.76 7.64
N VAL A 94 14.60 -7.02 7.47
CA VAL A 94 14.35 -5.78 8.23
C VAL A 94 13.51 -6.07 9.47
N PHE A 95 12.41 -6.82 9.35
CA PHE A 95 11.47 -6.96 10.46
C PHE A 95 11.66 -8.20 11.31
N HIS A 96 12.18 -9.31 10.76
CA HIS A 96 12.39 -10.54 11.52
C HIS A 96 13.29 -10.35 12.75
N PRO A 97 14.43 -9.62 12.68
CA PRO A 97 15.29 -9.38 13.85
C PRO A 97 14.56 -8.69 15.01
N VAL A 98 13.52 -7.90 14.69
CA VAL A 98 12.71 -7.17 15.67
C VAL A 98 11.27 -7.68 15.77
N LYS A 99 10.98 -8.90 15.29
CA LYS A 99 9.63 -9.47 15.22
C LYS A 99 8.90 -9.40 16.55
N MET A 100 9.59 -9.74 17.64
CA MET A 100 9.01 -9.72 18.98
C MET A 100 8.67 -8.30 19.45
N GLY A 101 9.51 -7.31 19.14
CA GLY A 101 9.24 -5.91 19.45
C GLY A 101 8.04 -5.38 18.66
N MET A 102 8.00 -5.67 17.35
CA MET A 102 6.87 -5.32 16.48
C MET A 102 5.54 -5.88 17.01
N LYS A 103 5.51 -7.16 17.38
CA LYS A 103 4.30 -7.83 17.87
C LYS A 103 3.88 -7.37 19.27
N ASN A 104 4.83 -7.28 20.21
CA ASN A 104 4.50 -7.07 21.63
C ASN A 104 4.37 -5.59 22.01
N ARG A 105 5.02 -4.69 21.26
CA ARG A 105 5.03 -3.25 21.56
C ARG A 105 4.17 -2.44 20.61
N LEU A 106 4.17 -2.81 19.33
CA LEU A 106 3.41 -2.09 18.31
C LEU A 106 2.12 -2.81 17.90
N HIS A 107 1.90 -4.04 18.38
CA HIS A 107 0.78 -4.89 17.96
C HIS A 107 0.74 -5.14 16.45
N ILE A 108 1.91 -5.14 15.81
CA ILE A 108 2.08 -5.39 14.38
C ILE A 108 2.49 -6.83 14.16
N ASP A 109 1.66 -7.61 13.45
CA ASP A 109 2.03 -8.95 13.00
C ASP A 109 2.65 -8.90 11.60
N ILE A 110 3.96 -9.13 11.54
CA ILE A 110 4.73 -9.05 10.29
C ILE A 110 4.48 -10.24 9.35
N ASP A 111 3.87 -11.32 9.84
CA ASP A 111 3.51 -12.46 9.00
C ASP A 111 2.35 -12.11 8.05
N LEU A 112 1.58 -11.06 8.38
CA LEU A 112 0.49 -10.54 7.54
C LEU A 112 0.98 -9.66 6.37
N LEU A 113 2.26 -9.30 6.30
CA LEU A 113 2.81 -8.46 5.23
C LEU A 113 2.69 -9.09 3.85
N GLU A 114 2.81 -10.42 3.80
CA GLU A 114 2.75 -11.20 2.54
C GLU A 114 1.33 -11.49 2.08
N THR A 115 0.32 -11.03 2.84
CA THR A 115 -1.07 -11.20 2.43
C THR A 115 -1.28 -10.42 1.15
N PRO A 116 -1.59 -11.08 0.01
CA PRO A 116 -1.88 -10.36 -1.21
C PRO A 116 -3.07 -9.42 -0.95
N PRO A 117 -3.06 -8.21 -1.54
CA PRO A 117 -4.18 -7.30 -1.36
C PRO A 117 -5.46 -8.01 -1.77
N VAL A 118 -6.44 -8.05 -0.85
CA VAL A 118 -7.79 -8.51 -1.16
C VAL A 118 -8.32 -7.51 -2.17
N ASN A 119 -8.19 -7.82 -3.45
CA ASN A 119 -8.65 -6.98 -4.54
C ASN A 119 -10.14 -6.71 -4.28
N PRO A 120 -10.58 -5.48 -3.90
CA PRO A 120 -11.97 -5.16 -4.06
C PRO A 120 -12.14 -5.11 -5.57
N LYS A 121 -12.65 -6.21 -6.15
CA LYS A 121 -13.15 -6.18 -7.53
C LYS A 121 -13.89 -4.85 -7.69
N PRO A 122 -13.58 -4.04 -8.72
CA PRO A 122 -14.47 -2.97 -9.08
C PRO A 122 -15.87 -3.58 -9.13
N LYS A 123 -16.83 -3.03 -8.39
CA LYS A 123 -18.23 -3.24 -8.74
C LYS A 123 -18.28 -2.81 -10.21
N LEU A 124 -18.32 -3.77 -11.13
CA LEU A 124 -18.82 -3.49 -12.46
C LEU A 124 -20.25 -3.02 -12.20
N GLU A 125 -20.44 -1.71 -12.21
CA GLU A 125 -21.72 -1.15 -12.58
C GLU A 125 -22.06 -1.79 -13.93
N THR A 126 -23.02 -2.70 -13.88
CA THR A 126 -23.64 -3.32 -15.03
C THR A 126 -23.98 -2.21 -16.03
N PRO A 127 -23.66 -2.35 -17.33
CA PRO A 127 -24.06 -1.36 -18.32
C PRO A 127 -25.58 -1.21 -18.26
N GLN A 128 -26.06 -0.05 -17.81
CA GLN A 128 -27.45 0.33 -17.95
C GLN A 128 -27.76 0.33 -19.45
N PRO A 129 -28.69 -0.52 -19.96
CA PRO A 129 -28.98 -0.56 -21.37
C PRO A 129 -29.45 0.81 -21.85
N ALA A 130 -28.85 1.29 -22.93
CA ALA A 130 -29.24 2.49 -23.64
C ALA A 130 -30.74 2.44 -23.98
N ALA A 131 -31.54 3.28 -23.32
CA ALA A 131 -32.89 3.57 -23.77
C ALA A 131 -32.79 4.57 -24.93
N SER A 132 -32.81 4.05 -26.16
CA SER A 132 -33.08 4.85 -27.36
C SER A 132 -34.48 5.47 -27.26
N PRO A 133 -34.68 6.77 -27.55
CA PRO A 133 -36.02 7.29 -27.78
C PRO A 133 -36.50 6.74 -29.14
N GLN A 134 -37.39 5.74 -29.11
CA GLN A 134 -38.19 5.41 -30.29
C GLN A 134 -39.15 6.57 -30.56
N ASN A 135 -38.93 7.21 -31.69
CA ASN A 135 -39.79 8.19 -32.32
C ASN A 135 -41.15 7.52 -32.67
N THR A 136 -42.17 7.69 -31.82
CA THR A 136 -43.55 7.33 -32.16
C THR A 136 -44.24 8.52 -32.82
N VAL A 137 -44.18 8.53 -34.15
CA VAL A 137 -45.20 9.18 -34.98
C VAL A 137 -46.45 8.31 -34.85
N ASN A 138 -47.55 8.84 -34.28
CA ASN A 138 -48.85 8.23 -34.51
C ASN A 138 -49.93 9.27 -34.82
N LEU A 139 -50.45 9.07 -36.02
CA LEU A 139 -51.47 9.78 -36.75
C LEU A 139 -52.83 9.39 -36.13
N LYS A 140 -53.59 10.35 -35.59
CA LYS A 140 -55.03 10.17 -35.36
C LYS A 140 -55.81 11.16 -36.23
N ALA A 141 -56.28 10.63 -37.34
CA ALA A 141 -57.51 11.06 -38.01
C ALA A 141 -58.73 10.54 -37.23
N GLN A 142 -59.92 11.03 -37.63
CA GLN A 142 -61.29 10.86 -37.10
C GLN A 142 -61.70 12.06 -36.21
N GLY A 143 -62.68 12.90 -36.55
CA GLY A 143 -63.81 12.78 -37.47
C GLY A 143 -65.11 12.85 -36.66
N LEU A 144 -65.73 14.03 -36.61
CA LEU A 144 -67.17 14.31 -36.46
C LEU A 144 -67.42 15.82 -36.55
#